data_AF-A0A376MSS6-F1
#
_entry.id   AF-A0A376MSS6-F1
#
_cell.length_a   1.000
_cell.length_b   1.000
_cell.length_c   1.000
_cell.angle_alpha   90.00
_cell.angle_beta   90.00
_cell.angle_gamma   90.00
#
_symmetry.space_group_name_H-M   'P 1'
#
loop_
_entity.id
_entity.type
_entity.pdbx_description
1 polymer ?
#
loop_
_entity_poly.entity_id
_entity_poly.type
_entity_poly.pdbx_seq_one_letter_code
_entity_poly.pdbx_strand_id
1 'polypeptide(L)'
;MLIKVTGPAQVIGGRSYCVFSSDDGKAKVPFPATLSFITRSGATKTYDAGCDDSWRDMTDALWLTTPWTDISGEVGQMDKTTVKFSIPMDNAISLRTVDDNGWFGEVSASGEIHVQATWRNIN
;
A
#
# COMPACT_ATOMS: atom_id res chain seq x y z
N MET A 1 -7.40 7.34 -11.09
CA MET A 1 -7.10 7.40 -9.65
C MET A 1 -5.82 6.64 -9.39
N LEU A 2 -4.95 7.17 -8.54
CA LEU A 2 -3.64 6.60 -8.23
C LEU A 2 -3.54 6.32 -6.73
N ILE A 3 -2.74 5.31 -6.40
CA ILE A 3 -2.39 4.98 -5.03
C ILE A 3 -0.90 4.64 -4.93
N LYS A 4 -0.23 5.05 -3.86
CA LYS A 4 1.14 4.62 -3.56
C LYS A 4 1.32 4.36 -2.07
N VAL A 5 2.36 3.61 -1.74
CA VAL A 5 2.80 3.36 -0.36
C VAL A 5 4.21 3.91 -0.22
N THR A 6 4.45 4.65 0.85
CA THR A 6 5.76 5.22 1.20
C THR A 6 6.21 4.70 2.55
N GLY A 7 7.53 4.62 2.75
CA GLY A 7 8.15 4.20 3.99
C GLY A 7 9.64 3.90 3.78
N PRO A 8 10.39 3.50 4.82
CA PRO A 8 11.74 3.00 4.65
C PRO A 8 11.71 1.80 3.69
N ALA A 9 12.52 1.85 2.65
CA ALA A 9 12.52 0.85 1.61
C ALA A 9 13.93 0.52 1.12
N GLN A 10 14.12 -0.71 0.63
CA GLN A 10 15.36 -1.14 -0.01
C GLN A 10 15.07 -2.08 -1.17
N VAL A 11 15.82 -1.89 -2.26
CA VAL A 11 15.76 -2.76 -3.43
C VAL A 11 16.71 -3.93 -3.24
N ILE A 12 16.19 -5.16 -3.32
CA ILE A 12 16.93 -6.42 -3.23
C ILE A 12 16.56 -7.26 -4.44
N GLY A 13 17.55 -7.62 -5.27
CA GLY A 13 17.31 -8.40 -6.49
C GLY A 13 16.36 -7.73 -7.48
N GLY A 14 16.35 -6.40 -7.55
CA GLY A 14 15.47 -5.62 -8.44
C GLY A 14 14.04 -5.41 -7.93
N ARG A 15 13.69 -5.93 -6.75
CA ARG A 15 12.39 -5.76 -6.10
C ARG A 15 12.51 -4.86 -4.88
N SER A 16 11.59 -3.92 -4.70
CA SER A 16 11.54 -3.07 -3.50
C SER A 16 10.85 -3.79 -2.35
N TYR A 17 11.35 -3.60 -1.12
CA TYR A 17 10.79 -4.12 0.12
C TYR A 17 10.66 -2.99 1.14
N CYS A 18 9.62 -3.05 1.99
CA CYS A 18 9.54 -2.20 3.17
C CYS A 18 10.58 -2.66 4.20
N VAL A 19 11.36 -1.76 4.77
CA VAL A 19 12.43 -2.08 5.71
C VAL A 19 12.01 -1.73 7.12
N PHE A 20 11.97 -2.73 7.98
CA PHE A 20 11.74 -2.56 9.41
C PHE A 20 13.08 -2.58 10.13
N SER A 21 13.25 -1.68 11.10
CA SER A 21 14.53 -1.51 11.80
C SER A 21 14.39 -1.76 13.30
N SER A 22 15.42 -2.33 13.93
CA SER A 22 15.54 -2.34 15.39
C SER A 22 15.75 -0.92 15.93
N ASP A 23 15.48 -0.71 17.21
CA ASP A 23 15.65 0.59 17.87
C ASP A 23 17.09 1.13 17.77
N ASP A 24 18.08 0.23 17.76
CA ASP A 24 19.50 0.58 17.60
C ASP A 24 19.95 0.66 16.12
N GLY A 25 19.03 0.43 15.18
CA GLY A 25 19.24 0.50 13.73
C GLY A 25 20.14 -0.58 13.14
N LYS A 26 20.58 -1.56 13.92
CA LYS A 26 21.51 -2.62 13.46
C LYS A 26 20.81 -3.74 12.71
N ALA A 27 19.60 -4.11 13.11
CA ALA A 27 18.78 -5.01 12.33
C ALA A 27 17.94 -4.19 11.36
N LYS A 28 18.10 -4.45 10.06
CA LYS A 28 17.25 -3.89 8.99
C LYS A 28 16.69 -5.07 8.23
N VAL A 29 15.39 -5.29 8.33
CA VAL A 29 14.74 -6.51 7.86
C VAL A 29 13.78 -6.15 6.72
N PRO A 30 13.96 -6.73 5.53
CA PRO A 30 13.07 -6.49 4.40
C PRO A 30 11.78 -7.30 4.56
N PHE A 31 10.64 -6.62 4.39
CA PHE A 31 9.32 -7.23 4.30
C PHE A 31 8.70 -6.90 2.94
N PRO A 32 8.18 -7.90 2.21
CA PRO A 32 7.46 -7.62 0.99
C PRO A 32 6.14 -6.92 1.34
N ALA A 33 5.59 -6.16 0.40
CA ALA A 33 4.30 -5.53 0.62
C ALA A 33 3.50 -5.51 -0.68
N THR A 34 2.19 -5.71 -0.58
CA THR A 34 1.29 -5.72 -1.73
C THR A 34 0.11 -4.79 -1.51
N LEU A 35 -0.31 -4.13 -2.58
CA LEU A 35 -1.60 -3.45 -2.66
C LEU A 35 -2.54 -4.28 -3.53
N SER A 36 -3.80 -4.43 -3.12
CA SER A 36 -4.81 -5.11 -3.95
C SER A 36 -6.18 -4.46 -3.84
N PHE A 37 -6.97 -4.59 -4.90
CA PHE A 37 -8.36 -4.14 -4.96
C PHE A 37 -9.15 -4.99 -5.97
N ILE A 38 -10.47 -4.95 -5.85
CA ILE A 38 -11.38 -5.58 -6.82
C ILE A 38 -11.60 -4.63 -7.99
N THR A 39 -11.51 -5.13 -9.22
CA THR A 39 -11.76 -4.35 -10.44
C THR A 39 -13.25 -4.31 -10.77
N ARG A 40 -13.65 -3.42 -11.69
CA ARG A 40 -15.03 -3.37 -12.22
C ARG A 40 -15.51 -4.69 -12.82
N SER A 41 -14.60 -5.54 -13.31
CA SER A 41 -14.92 -6.88 -13.81
C SER A 41 -15.06 -7.94 -12.70
N GLY A 42 -14.88 -7.57 -11.44
CA GLY A 42 -14.91 -8.49 -10.29
C GLY A 42 -13.59 -9.24 -10.05
N ALA A 43 -12.53 -8.96 -10.79
CA ALA A 43 -11.23 -9.61 -10.60
C ALA A 43 -10.40 -8.91 -9.51
N THR A 44 -9.51 -9.63 -8.83
CA THR A 44 -8.54 -9.00 -7.94
C THR A 44 -7.33 -8.52 -8.73
N LYS A 45 -7.03 -7.22 -8.66
CA LYS A 45 -5.78 -6.65 -9.16
C LYS A 45 -4.82 -6.44 -8.00
N THR A 46 -3.59 -6.91 -8.15
CA THR A 46 -2.54 -6.82 -7.13
C THR A 46 -1.30 -6.15 -7.70
N TYR A 47 -0.73 -5.22 -6.93
CA TYR A 47 0.57 -4.61 -7.16
C TYR A 47 1.53 -5.03 -6.08
N ASP A 48 2.74 -5.37 -6.48
CA ASP A 48 3.88 -5.35 -5.58
C ASP A 48 4.21 -3.89 -5.25
N ALA A 49 4.25 -3.56 -3.96
CA ALA A 49 4.19 -2.19 -3.45
C ALA A 49 5.11 -2.03 -2.23
N GLY A 50 6.35 -2.54 -2.33
CA GLY A 50 7.35 -2.52 -1.26
C GLY A 50 7.85 -1.12 -0.88
N CYS A 51 6.95 -0.31 -0.31
CA CYS A 51 7.16 1.04 0.19
C CYS A 51 7.92 1.97 -0.79
N ASP A 52 7.76 1.72 -2.09
CA ASP A 52 8.63 2.22 -3.15
C ASP A 52 8.30 3.63 -3.68
N ASP A 53 7.36 4.32 -3.03
CA ASP A 53 6.89 5.65 -3.38
C ASP A 53 6.35 5.79 -4.83
N SER A 54 6.07 4.67 -5.49
CA SER A 54 5.68 4.67 -6.90
C SER A 54 4.15 4.59 -7.05
N TRP A 55 3.60 5.45 -7.90
CA TRP A 55 2.15 5.49 -8.15
C TRP A 55 1.66 4.27 -8.92
N ARG A 56 0.58 3.66 -8.43
CA ARG A 56 -0.13 2.56 -9.07
C ARG A 56 -1.51 3.01 -9.51
N ASP A 57 -1.88 2.64 -10.74
CA ASP A 57 -3.18 2.98 -11.29
C ASP A 57 -4.28 2.08 -10.72
N MET A 58 -5.28 2.70 -10.10
CA MET A 58 -6.48 2.03 -9.58
C MET A 58 -7.77 2.58 -10.20
N THR A 59 -7.69 3.19 -11.38
CA THR A 59 -8.85 3.72 -12.13
C THR A 59 -9.89 2.64 -12.42
N ASP A 60 -9.46 1.39 -12.57
CA ASP A 60 -10.36 0.26 -12.83
C ASP A 60 -10.91 -0.40 -11.55
N ALA A 61 -10.67 0.17 -10.38
CA ALA A 61 -11.24 -0.33 -9.13
C ALA A 61 -12.78 -0.32 -9.18
N LEU A 62 -13.41 -1.28 -8.51
CA LEU A 62 -14.85 -1.34 -8.33
C LEU A 62 -15.28 -0.24 -7.35
N TRP A 63 -16.04 0.73 -7.85
CA TRP A 63 -16.60 1.82 -7.07
C TRP A 63 -18.08 1.57 -6.81
N LEU A 64 -18.46 1.62 -5.54
CA LEU A 64 -19.84 1.51 -5.11
C LEU A 64 -20.36 2.90 -4.75
N THR A 65 -21.33 3.38 -5.54
CA THR A 65 -22.02 4.64 -5.31
C THR A 65 -23.09 4.44 -4.24
N THR A 66 -23.02 5.25 -3.20
CA THR A 66 -24.04 5.31 -2.14
C THR A 66 -24.62 6.72 -2.07
N PRO A 67 -25.96 6.86 -1.93
CA PRO A 67 -26.55 8.15 -1.61
C PRO A 67 -25.92 8.69 -0.32
N TRP A 68 -25.56 9.96 -0.32
CA TRP A 68 -24.98 10.61 0.84
C TRP A 68 -25.74 11.89 1.12
N THR A 69 -26.30 12.01 2.31
CA THR A 69 -26.89 13.27 2.78
C THR A 69 -25.91 13.91 3.74
N ASP A 70 -25.53 15.15 3.46
CA ASP A 70 -24.64 15.89 4.35
C ASP A 70 -25.37 16.36 5.62
N ILE A 71 -24.66 17.06 6.50
CA ILE A 71 -25.24 17.59 7.75
C ILE A 71 -26.26 18.72 7.54
N SER A 72 -26.29 19.32 6.35
CA SER A 72 -27.21 20.40 5.98
C SER A 72 -28.49 19.89 5.30
N GLY A 73 -28.54 18.59 4.98
CA GLY A 73 -29.67 17.96 4.29
C GLY A 73 -29.54 17.94 2.77
N GLU A 74 -28.41 18.39 2.22
CA GLU A 74 -28.13 18.31 0.79
C GLU A 74 -27.87 16.86 0.36
N VAL A 75 -28.47 16.47 -0.77
CA VAL A 75 -28.32 15.14 -1.34
C VAL A 75 -27.13 15.13 -2.30
N GLY A 76 -26.15 14.31 -1.98
CA GLY A 76 -24.98 14.03 -2.79
C GLY A 76 -24.80 12.53 -3.08
N GLN A 77 -23.66 12.22 -3.67
CA GLN A 77 -23.23 10.85 -3.96
C GLN A 77 -21.85 10.63 -3.35
N MET A 78 -21.64 9.44 -2.79
CA MET A 78 -20.36 9.01 -2.27
C MET A 78 -19.95 7.69 -2.91
N ASP A 79 -18.86 7.74 -3.68
CA ASP A 79 -18.23 6.57 -4.27
C ASP A 79 -17.17 6.01 -3.32
N LYS A 80 -17.26 4.71 -3.04
CA LYS A 80 -16.29 3.99 -2.20
C LYS A 80 -15.68 2.81 -2.95
N THR A 81 -14.39 2.58 -2.70
CA THR A 81 -13.71 1.34 -3.11
C THR A 81 -12.86 0.83 -1.95
N THR A 82 -12.68 -0.49 -1.89
CA THR A 82 -11.85 -1.14 -0.87
C THR A 82 -10.48 -1.43 -1.43
N VAL A 83 -9.44 -0.96 -0.74
CA VAL A 83 -8.06 -1.31 -1.00
C VAL A 83 -7.51 -2.09 0.18
N LYS A 84 -6.78 -3.16 -0.12
CA LYS A 84 -6.06 -3.97 0.87
C LYS A 84 -4.55 -3.79 0.68
N PHE A 85 -3.91 -3.17 1.65
CA PHE A 85 -2.47 -3.22 1.83
C PHE A 85 -2.12 -4.43 2.70
N SER A 86 -1.04 -5.14 2.39
CA SER A 86 -0.64 -6.34 3.12
C SER A 86 0.86 -6.50 3.16
N ILE A 87 1.37 -6.82 4.35
CA ILE A 87 2.76 -7.17 4.63
C ILE A 87 2.74 -8.58 5.23
N PRO A 88 3.17 -9.63 4.50
CA PRO A 88 3.27 -10.96 5.07
C PRO A 88 4.50 -11.01 5.97
N MET A 89 4.27 -10.99 7.28
CA MET A 89 5.33 -10.98 8.28
C MET A 89 6.12 -12.30 8.33
N ASP A 90 5.47 -13.42 7.97
CA ASP A 90 6.12 -14.72 7.80
C ASP A 90 6.49 -14.92 6.32
N ASN A 91 7.65 -14.36 5.93
CA ASN A 91 8.20 -14.50 4.60
C ASN A 91 9.68 -14.88 4.67
N ALA A 92 10.13 -15.76 3.77
CA ALA A 92 11.52 -16.23 3.75
C ALA A 92 12.55 -15.09 3.64
N ILE A 93 12.24 -14.01 2.92
CA ILE A 93 13.14 -12.85 2.81
C ILE A 93 13.29 -12.10 4.14
N SER A 94 12.27 -12.16 5.01
CA SER A 94 12.21 -11.46 6.29
C SER A 94 12.88 -12.24 7.42
N LEU A 95 13.36 -13.46 7.16
CA LEU A 95 14.14 -14.24 8.13
C LEU A 95 15.57 -13.71 8.30
N ARG A 96 16.01 -12.80 7.42
CA ARG A 96 17.37 -12.27 7.40
C ARG A 96 17.33 -10.75 7.24
N THR A 97 18.39 -10.09 7.71
CA THR A 97 18.56 -8.66 7.46
C THR A 97 18.90 -8.42 5.98
N VAL A 98 18.88 -7.15 5.57
CA VAL A 98 19.32 -6.74 4.23
C VAL A 98 20.80 -7.04 3.96
N ASP A 99 21.59 -7.26 5.02
CA ASP A 99 23.00 -7.68 4.96
C ASP A 99 23.17 -9.20 5.09
N ASP A 100 22.09 -9.98 4.91
CA ASP A 100 22.03 -11.44 4.96
C ASP A 100 22.37 -12.09 6.32
N ASN A 101 22.31 -11.31 7.40
CA ASN A 101 22.51 -11.80 8.75
C ASN A 101 21.21 -12.31 9.37
N GLY A 102 21.30 -13.34 10.22
CA GLY A 102 20.19 -13.67 11.12
C GLY A 102 19.94 -12.52 12.10
N TRP A 103 18.70 -12.36 12.55
CA TRP A 103 18.32 -11.33 13.51
C TRP A 103 17.36 -11.89 14.56
N PHE A 104 17.32 -11.23 15.72
CA PHE A 104 16.40 -11.54 16.82
C PHE A 104 16.03 -10.24 17.52
N GLY A 105 14.76 -10.10 17.90
CA GLY A 105 14.24 -8.93 18.60
C GLY A 105 13.02 -8.32 17.93
N GLU A 106 12.79 -7.05 18.20
CA GLU A 106 11.71 -6.26 17.62
C GLU A 106 12.26 -5.34 16.53
N VAL A 107 11.50 -5.20 15.44
CA VAL A 107 11.77 -4.25 14.38
C VAL A 107 10.48 -3.50 14.05
N SER A 108 10.58 -2.21 13.76
CA SER A 108 9.43 -1.37 13.45
C SER A 108 9.67 -0.52 12.20
N ALA A 109 8.58 -0.08 11.58
CA ALA A 109 8.59 0.86 10.46
C ALA A 109 7.34 1.73 10.50
N SER A 110 7.48 2.96 10.02
CA SER A 110 6.38 3.89 9.80
C SER A 110 6.33 4.27 8.33
N GLY A 111 5.13 4.39 7.78
CA GLY A 111 4.90 4.68 6.38
C GLY A 111 3.51 5.25 6.14
N GLU A 112 3.24 5.64 4.91
CA GLU A 112 1.98 6.29 4.53
C GLU A 112 1.40 5.65 3.28
N ILE A 113 0.07 5.68 3.17
CA ILE A 113 -0.65 5.35 1.94
C ILE A 113 -1.21 6.64 1.39
N HIS A 114 -0.79 6.98 0.17
CA HIS A 114 -1.23 8.18 -0.53
C HIS A 114 -2.22 7.81 -1.61
N VAL A 115 -3.29 8.59 -1.72
CA VAL A 115 -4.30 8.45 -2.77
C VAL A 115 -4.41 9.76 -3.52
N GLN A 116 -4.42 9.68 -4.85
CA GLN A 116 -4.57 10.84 -5.73
C GLN A 116 -5.71 10.60 -6.71
N ALA A 117 -6.64 11.55 -6.75
CA ALA A 117 -7.73 11.58 -7.71
C ALA A 117 -7.71 12.91 -8.48
N THR A 118 -8.25 12.89 -9.69
CA THR A 118 -8.42 14.09 -10.53
C THR A 118 -9.83 14.07 -11.07
N TRP A 119 -10.60 15.10 -10.73
CA TRP A 119 -11.96 15.29 -11.22
C TRP A 119 -11.94 16.34 -12.32
N ARG A 120 -12.57 16.05 -13.45
CA ARG A 120 -12.78 17.01 -14.53
C ARG A 120 -14.27 17.26 -14.64
N ASN A 121 -14.69 18.49 -14.38
CA ASN A 121 -16.02 18.93 -14.75
C ASN A 121 -16.01 19.20 -16.26
N ILE A 122 -16.65 18.32 -17.01
CA ILE A 122 -16.85 18.48 -18.45
C ILE A 122 -18.33 18.84 -18.61
N ASN A 123 -18.58 20.12 -18.90
CA ASN A 123 -19.88 20.60 -19.35
C ASN A 123 -20.11 20.23 -20.82
#